data_AF-A0A8J2JV27-F1
#
_entry.id   AF-A0A8J2JV27-F1
#
_cell.length_a   1.000
_cell.length_b   1.000
_cell.length_c   1.000
_cell.angle_alpha   90.00
_cell.angle_beta   90.00
_cell.angle_gamma   90.00
#
_symmetry.space_group_name_H-M   'P 1'
#
loop_
_entity.id
_entity.type
_entity.pdbx_description
1 polymer ?
#
loop_
_entity_poly.entity_id
_entity_poly.type
_entity_poly.pdbx_seq_one_letter_code
_entity_poly.pdbx_strand_id
1 'polypeptide(L)'
;MAEAHSAVAFSFSVTHEGVRVNYDREVLHLIWLSGVRAWRKRLTRILNNVRCGIYPGSLKGLGVSVAALSSVYYAGYDPTYGLIPWMQTQLPETWVATVGEGLSCTLVGVGIWSTAIFTVRNFLRFLFNYKGWMYEQRGKGRKISLWTKLWITAVKVLSGWNKPMLYSFQGSLPSLPLPKVHDTMQRYLSFKILVGHELYAILVHPTTIQAARAANITYGCLLFRRAIERQELEPIMVQGLVPLCSWQYERVFNTTRVPGEETDRIQHMNDSLHIAVYCRGKYFRMPIHHKGRLLKPAELQVQFQRILDDQTVPEKGEEKLAALTAWERTGWAQAREKYFLKGINRTSLDIIEKSAFVVVLDNEEYFYDPKDTSKLDNFARRMLHGQGYDRWFDKSFNIVVGANGRVGFNSEHSWADAAVLAHLWEFVIAEDVVIRG
;
A
#
# COMPACT_ATOMS: atom_id res chain seq x y z
N MET A 1 33.86 17.09 -2.81
CA MET A 1 34.13 16.16 -1.69
C MET A 1 34.15 16.83 -0.30
N ALA A 2 33.55 18.01 -0.08
CA ALA A 2 33.57 18.69 1.24
C ALA A 2 32.26 18.59 2.06
N GLU A 3 31.17 18.05 1.51
CA GLU A 3 29.86 18.05 2.20
C GLU A 3 29.49 16.73 2.90
N ALA A 4 30.29 15.67 2.78
CA ALA A 4 29.95 14.36 3.32
C ALA A 4 30.28 14.19 4.83
N HIS A 5 31.01 15.13 5.43
CA HIS A 5 31.45 15.04 6.84
C HIS A 5 30.44 15.62 7.85
N SER A 6 29.37 16.28 7.41
CA SER A 6 28.38 16.93 8.29
C SER A 6 27.23 16.02 8.75
N ALA A 7 27.25 14.72 8.41
CA ALA A 7 26.14 13.80 8.68
C ALA A 7 26.47 12.71 9.71
N VAL A 8 27.52 12.87 10.54
CA VAL A 8 27.91 11.86 11.52
C VAL A 8 27.61 12.37 12.93
N ALA A 9 26.62 11.77 13.60
CA ALA A 9 26.20 12.12 14.96
C ALA A 9 27.31 11.95 16.02
N PHE A 10 28.25 11.05 15.73
CA PHE A 10 29.42 10.75 16.54
C PHE A 10 30.64 10.63 15.62
N SER A 11 31.59 11.54 15.76
CA SER A 11 32.94 11.37 15.19
C SER A 11 33.92 11.14 16.33
N PHE A 12 34.80 10.17 16.19
CA PHE A 12 35.93 10.02 17.11
C PHE A 12 37.23 10.10 16.32
N SER A 13 38.19 10.86 16.84
CA SER A 13 39.55 10.91 16.34
C SER A 13 40.50 10.38 17.41
N VAL A 14 41.37 9.46 17.02
CA VAL A 14 42.42 8.92 17.91
C VAL A 14 43.65 9.79 17.71
N THR A 15 44.02 10.54 18.75
CA THR A 15 45.23 11.38 18.78
C THR A 15 46.25 10.80 19.76
N HIS A 16 47.51 11.24 19.67
CA HIS A 16 48.59 10.83 20.58
C HIS A 16 48.31 11.24 22.05
N GLU A 17 47.39 12.17 22.28
CA GLU A 17 46.89 12.60 23.60
C GLU A 17 45.67 11.79 24.09
N GLY A 18 45.14 10.86 23.29
CA GLY A 18 43.95 10.07 23.59
C GLY A 18 42.85 10.15 22.53
N VAL A 19 41.68 9.59 22.84
CA VAL A 19 40.51 9.55 21.95
C VAL A 19 39.64 10.79 22.18
N ARG A 20 39.49 11.64 21.15
CA ARG A 20 38.53 12.77 21.17
C ARG A 20 37.24 12.33 20.51
N VAL A 21 36.13 12.40 21.24
CA VAL A 21 34.78 12.13 20.73
C VAL A 21 34.05 13.46 20.57
N ASN A 22 33.62 13.78 19.35
CA ASN A 22 32.81 14.95 19.03
C ASN A 22 31.40 14.47 18.66
N TYR A 23 30.39 15.00 19.36
CA TYR A 23 28.99 14.65 19.14
C TYR A 23 28.16 15.91 18.86
N ASP A 24 27.36 15.84 17.81
CA ASP A 24 26.49 16.95 17.40
C ASP A 24 25.12 16.80 18.07
N ARG A 25 24.79 17.75 18.95
CA ARG A 25 23.51 17.75 19.70
C ARG A 25 22.30 17.87 18.80
N GLU A 26 22.39 18.59 17.68
CA GLU A 26 21.28 18.76 16.75
C GLU A 26 21.02 17.45 15.98
N VAL A 27 22.08 16.79 15.52
CA VAL A 27 21.98 15.49 14.85
C VAL A 27 21.44 14.42 15.81
N LEU A 28 21.93 14.38 17.06
CA LEU A 28 21.41 13.46 18.08
C LEU A 28 19.94 13.71 18.39
N HIS A 29 19.52 14.97 18.49
CA HIS A 29 18.12 15.32 18.70
C HIS A 29 17.24 14.89 17.52
N LEU A 30 17.72 15.05 16.28
CA LEU A 30 17.02 14.55 15.08
C LEU A 30 16.90 13.03 15.05
N ILE A 31 17.98 12.32 15.42
CA ILE A 31 17.97 10.84 15.58
C ILE A 31 16.94 10.44 16.63
N TRP A 32 16.96 11.06 17.81
CA TRP A 32 15.98 10.80 18.87
C TRP A 32 14.55 11.01 18.39
N LEU A 33 14.25 12.17 17.77
CA LEU A 33 12.92 12.47 17.24
C LEU A 33 12.48 11.47 16.17
N SER A 34 13.38 11.05 15.29
CA SER A 34 13.08 10.01 14.29
C SER A 34 12.79 8.65 14.95
N GLY A 35 13.54 8.28 15.99
CA GLY A 35 13.33 7.08 16.78
C GLY A 35 11.97 7.08 17.49
N VAL A 36 11.60 8.18 18.14
CA VAL A 36 10.29 8.34 18.80
C VAL A 36 9.15 8.23 17.78
N ARG A 37 9.29 8.84 16.58
CA ARG A 37 8.27 8.74 15.52
C ARG A 37 8.16 7.33 14.97
N ALA A 38 9.28 6.65 14.73
CA ALA A 38 9.30 5.26 14.29
C ALA A 38 8.62 4.35 15.31
N TRP A 39 8.88 4.56 16.61
CA TRP A 39 8.23 3.82 17.69
C TRP A 39 6.72 4.09 17.76
N ARG A 40 6.30 5.36 17.67
CA ARG A 40 4.87 5.72 17.59
C ARG A 40 4.18 5.07 16.38
N LYS A 41 4.80 5.13 15.19
CA LYS A 41 4.31 4.47 13.96
C LYS A 41 4.14 2.96 14.17
N ARG A 42 5.12 2.32 14.84
CA ARG A 42 5.06 0.89 15.18
C ARG A 42 3.91 0.59 16.14
N LEU A 43 3.72 1.38 17.20
CA LEU A 43 2.59 1.21 18.12
C LEU A 43 1.24 1.39 17.42
N THR A 44 1.08 2.44 16.61
CA THR A 44 -0.15 2.64 15.84
C THR A 44 -0.44 1.45 14.93
N ARG A 45 0.58 0.89 14.26
CA ARG A 45 0.43 -0.31 13.43
C ARG A 45 0.00 -1.53 14.25
N ILE A 46 0.58 -1.74 15.44
CA ILE A 46 0.17 -2.84 16.34
C ILE A 46 -1.30 -2.67 16.76
N LEU A 47 -1.70 -1.48 17.18
CA LEU A 47 -3.09 -1.19 17.56
C LEU A 47 -4.06 -1.41 16.39
N ASN A 48 -3.66 -1.00 15.18
CA ASN A 48 -4.48 -1.20 13.98
C ASN A 48 -4.56 -2.68 13.57
N ASN A 49 -3.47 -3.45 13.71
CA ASN A 49 -3.50 -4.90 13.53
C ASN A 49 -4.46 -5.58 14.51
N VAL A 50 -4.47 -5.16 15.77
CA VAL A 50 -5.43 -5.67 16.78
C VAL A 50 -6.87 -5.31 16.39
N ARG A 51 -7.13 -4.06 15.99
CA ARG A 51 -8.45 -3.63 15.50
C ARG A 51 -8.91 -4.43 14.28
N CYS A 52 -8.03 -4.63 13.29
CA CYS A 52 -8.31 -5.45 12.11
C CYS A 52 -8.58 -6.92 12.47
N GLY A 53 -7.83 -7.50 13.43
CA GLY A 53 -8.01 -8.89 13.85
C GLY A 53 -9.34 -9.15 14.58
N ILE A 54 -9.89 -8.12 15.22
CA ILE A 54 -11.14 -8.17 16.00
C ILE A 54 -12.38 -7.91 15.13
N TYR A 55 -12.21 -7.37 13.92
CA TYR A 55 -13.30 -7.04 13.01
C TYR A 55 -14.15 -8.29 12.67
N PRO A 56 -15.51 -8.19 12.61
CA PRO A 56 -16.34 -6.97 12.64
C PRO A 56 -16.67 -6.44 14.05
N GLY A 57 -16.13 -7.05 15.11
CA GLY A 57 -16.29 -6.55 16.47
C GLY A 57 -15.50 -5.27 16.75
N SER A 58 -15.64 -4.74 17.97
CA SER A 58 -14.88 -3.57 18.44
C SER A 58 -14.50 -3.69 19.92
N LEU A 59 -13.41 -3.02 20.32
CA LEU A 59 -12.99 -2.97 21.73
C LEU A 59 -14.04 -2.32 22.64
N LYS A 60 -14.87 -1.41 22.09
CA LYS A 60 -16.02 -0.86 22.83
C LYS A 60 -17.05 -1.95 23.11
N GLY A 61 -17.32 -2.81 22.13
CA GLY A 61 -18.19 -3.97 22.31
C GLY A 61 -17.69 -4.95 23.37
N LEU A 62 -16.37 -5.13 23.48
CA LEU A 62 -15.77 -5.92 24.56
C LEU A 62 -16.02 -5.29 25.94
N GLY A 63 -15.84 -3.96 26.05
CA GLY A 63 -16.14 -3.25 27.29
C GLY A 63 -17.61 -3.40 27.70
N VAL A 64 -18.53 -3.31 26.73
CA VAL A 64 -19.97 -3.51 26.95
C VAL A 64 -20.28 -4.95 27.38
N SER A 65 -19.68 -5.97 26.76
CA SER A 65 -19.93 -7.37 27.14
C SER A 65 -19.43 -7.68 28.55
N VAL A 66 -18.24 -7.19 28.93
CA VAL A 66 -17.70 -7.34 30.28
C VAL A 66 -18.55 -6.58 31.30
N ALA A 67 -18.95 -5.34 31.00
CA ALA A 67 -19.80 -4.54 31.89
C ALA A 67 -21.18 -5.16 32.08
N ALA A 68 -21.81 -5.65 31.01
CA ALA A 68 -23.10 -6.33 31.08
C ALA A 68 -23.01 -7.62 31.91
N LEU A 69 -22.00 -8.46 31.67
CA LEU A 69 -21.79 -9.68 32.44
C LEU A 69 -21.55 -9.37 33.92
N SER A 70 -20.68 -8.42 34.22
CA SER A 70 -20.38 -8.01 35.60
C SER A 70 -21.62 -7.45 36.29
N SER A 71 -22.42 -6.64 35.60
CA SER A 71 -23.64 -6.05 36.18
C SER A 71 -24.69 -7.11 36.53
N VAL A 72 -24.87 -8.11 35.66
CA VAL A 72 -25.79 -9.23 35.93
C VAL A 72 -25.28 -10.08 37.09
N TYR A 73 -23.97 -10.35 37.13
CA TYR A 73 -23.34 -11.12 38.21
C TYR A 73 -23.47 -10.43 39.57
N TYR A 74 -23.15 -9.13 39.67
CA TYR A 74 -23.31 -8.37 40.91
C TYR A 74 -24.77 -8.14 41.32
N ALA A 75 -25.73 -8.28 40.39
CA ALA A 75 -27.15 -8.30 40.71
C ALA A 75 -27.62 -9.64 41.30
N GLY A 76 -26.71 -10.61 41.48
CA GLY A 76 -26.99 -11.91 42.10
C GLY A 76 -27.41 -13.01 41.13
N TYR A 77 -27.34 -12.76 39.81
CA TYR A 77 -27.65 -13.74 38.79
C TYR A 77 -26.36 -14.20 38.10
N ASP A 78 -26.09 -15.51 38.06
CA ASP A 78 -24.96 -16.03 37.29
C ASP A 78 -25.42 -16.55 35.91
N PRO A 79 -25.27 -15.75 34.83
CA PRO A 79 -25.65 -16.18 33.47
C PRO A 79 -24.67 -17.19 32.88
N THR A 80 -23.56 -17.49 33.57
CA THR A 80 -22.49 -18.38 33.10
C THR A 80 -22.65 -19.81 33.62
N TYR A 81 -23.74 -20.10 34.33
CA TYR A 81 -24.06 -21.42 34.89
C TYR A 81 -22.93 -22.01 35.75
N GLY A 82 -22.28 -21.19 36.58
CA GLY A 82 -21.24 -21.64 37.53
C GLY A 82 -19.81 -21.58 36.99
N LEU A 83 -19.58 -21.04 35.79
CA LEU A 83 -18.23 -20.90 35.23
C LEU A 83 -17.37 -19.90 36.02
N ILE A 84 -17.95 -18.79 36.46
CA ILE A 84 -17.24 -17.76 37.26
C ILE A 84 -16.75 -18.33 38.60
N PRO A 85 -17.60 -18.99 39.42
CA PRO A 85 -17.16 -19.72 40.62
C PRO A 85 -16.10 -20.78 40.34
N TRP A 86 -16.26 -21.56 39.27
CA TRP A 86 -15.27 -22.57 38.88
C TRP A 86 -13.90 -21.94 38.59
N MET A 87 -13.84 -20.81 37.88
CA MET A 87 -12.57 -20.11 37.63
C MET A 87 -11.90 -19.60 38.91
N GLN A 88 -12.68 -19.17 39.90
CA GLN A 88 -12.15 -18.73 41.19
C GLN A 88 -11.47 -19.87 41.95
N THR A 89 -11.94 -21.12 41.82
CA THR A 89 -11.29 -22.29 42.46
C THR A 89 -9.89 -22.58 41.92
N GLN A 90 -9.56 -22.08 40.73
CA GLN A 90 -8.25 -22.28 40.10
C GLN A 90 -7.24 -21.16 40.43
N LEU A 91 -7.69 -20.10 41.11
CA LEU A 91 -6.86 -18.96 41.46
C LEU A 91 -6.30 -19.10 42.89
N PRO A 92 -5.10 -18.56 43.17
CA PRO A 92 -4.56 -18.52 44.54
C PRO A 92 -5.52 -17.78 45.49
N GLU A 93 -5.67 -18.26 46.72
CA GLU A 93 -6.61 -17.70 47.72
C GLU A 93 -6.44 -16.19 47.94
N THR A 94 -5.20 -15.69 47.89
CA THR A 94 -4.88 -14.26 48.02
C THR A 94 -5.46 -13.40 46.89
N TRP A 95 -5.55 -13.94 45.67
CA TRP A 95 -6.13 -13.28 44.51
C TRP A 95 -7.65 -13.36 44.53
N VAL A 96 -8.20 -14.50 44.96
CA VAL A 96 -9.64 -14.69 45.10
C VAL A 96 -10.25 -13.64 46.03
N ALA A 97 -9.62 -13.42 47.18
CA ALA A 97 -10.09 -12.48 48.20
C ALA A 97 -9.99 -10.99 47.81
N THR A 98 -9.09 -10.63 46.88
CA THR A 98 -8.81 -9.23 46.54
C THR A 98 -9.39 -8.80 45.19
N VAL A 99 -9.34 -9.67 44.18
CA VAL A 99 -9.72 -9.33 42.79
C VAL A 99 -10.44 -10.47 42.05
N GLY A 100 -10.73 -11.59 42.72
CA GLY A 100 -11.19 -12.84 42.08
C GLY A 100 -12.48 -12.71 41.28
N GLU A 101 -13.50 -12.06 41.84
CA GLU A 101 -14.80 -11.85 41.17
C GLU A 101 -14.68 -10.99 39.91
N GLY A 102 -14.03 -9.83 40.01
CA GLY A 102 -13.83 -8.92 38.89
C GLY A 102 -12.95 -9.51 37.78
N LEU A 103 -11.89 -10.23 38.15
CA LEU A 103 -10.99 -10.89 37.20
C LEU A 103 -11.72 -12.01 36.45
N SER A 104 -12.45 -12.88 37.15
CA SER A 104 -13.22 -13.96 36.53
C SER A 104 -14.32 -13.43 35.61
N CYS A 105 -15.08 -12.41 36.02
CA CYS A 105 -16.06 -11.76 35.14
C CYS A 105 -15.42 -11.18 33.87
N THR A 106 -14.24 -10.56 34.00
CA THR A 106 -13.51 -10.01 32.86
C THR A 106 -13.06 -11.10 31.90
N LEU A 107 -12.46 -12.19 32.42
CA LEU A 107 -11.98 -13.30 31.59
C LEU A 107 -13.12 -14.02 30.86
N VAL A 108 -14.23 -14.32 31.56
CA VAL A 108 -15.40 -14.93 30.94
C VAL A 108 -16.03 -13.99 29.92
N GLY A 109 -16.16 -12.70 30.23
CA GLY A 109 -16.68 -11.69 29.31
C GLY A 109 -15.85 -11.55 28.03
N VAL A 110 -14.51 -11.60 28.15
CA VAL A 110 -13.58 -11.66 27.00
C VAL A 110 -13.78 -12.94 26.20
N GLY A 111 -13.97 -14.09 26.86
CA GLY A 111 -14.20 -15.38 26.21
C GLY A 111 -15.50 -15.44 25.40
N ILE A 112 -16.61 -14.98 25.98
CA ILE A 112 -17.92 -14.90 25.31
C ILE A 112 -17.83 -13.99 24.09
N TRP A 113 -17.25 -12.81 24.26
CA TRP A 113 -17.09 -11.84 23.17
C TRP A 113 -16.18 -12.36 22.06
N SER A 114 -15.07 -13.01 22.40
CA SER A 114 -14.14 -13.60 21.43
C SER A 114 -14.82 -14.72 20.64
N THR A 115 -15.61 -15.55 21.31
CA THR A 115 -16.40 -16.62 20.67
C THR A 115 -17.45 -16.04 19.72
N ALA A 116 -18.16 -14.98 20.13
CA ALA A 116 -19.13 -14.30 19.27
C ALA A 116 -18.48 -13.68 18.02
N ILE A 117 -17.29 -13.09 18.14
CA ILE A 117 -16.55 -12.59 16.98
C ILE A 117 -16.10 -13.73 16.08
N PHE A 118 -15.58 -14.80 16.67
CA PHE A 118 -15.16 -15.98 15.92
C PHE A 118 -16.32 -16.58 15.12
N THR A 119 -17.51 -16.71 15.71
CA THR A 119 -18.70 -17.23 15.01
C THR A 119 -19.14 -16.29 13.88
N VAL A 120 -19.22 -14.97 14.14
CA VAL A 120 -19.56 -13.99 13.10
C VAL A 120 -18.54 -14.00 11.95
N ARG A 121 -17.24 -14.09 12.24
CA ARG A 121 -16.19 -14.15 11.21
C ARG A 121 -16.30 -15.40 10.34
N ASN A 122 -16.56 -16.56 10.94
CA ASN A 122 -16.79 -17.79 10.18
C ASN A 122 -18.08 -17.72 9.35
N PHE A 123 -19.12 -17.08 9.88
CA PHE A 123 -20.36 -16.87 9.14
C PHE A 123 -20.17 -15.91 7.96
N LEU A 124 -19.42 -14.80 8.13
CA LEU A 124 -19.01 -13.93 7.03
C LEU A 124 -18.20 -14.69 5.97
N ARG A 125 -17.28 -15.57 6.40
CA ARG A 125 -16.51 -16.43 5.47
C ARG A 125 -17.42 -17.35 4.65
N PHE A 126 -18.45 -17.92 5.29
CA PHE A 126 -19.47 -18.68 4.60
C PHE A 126 -20.28 -17.82 3.62
N LEU A 127 -20.69 -16.62 4.03
CA LEU A 127 -21.41 -15.69 3.14
C LEU A 127 -20.57 -15.30 1.92
N PHE A 128 -19.28 -15.01 2.09
CA PHE A 128 -18.40 -14.64 0.97
C PHE A 128 -18.10 -15.81 0.01
N ASN A 129 -18.38 -17.07 0.39
CA ASN A 129 -18.31 -18.19 -0.54
C ASN A 129 -19.45 -18.22 -1.56
N TYR A 130 -20.55 -17.51 -1.31
CA TYR A 130 -21.65 -17.43 -2.26
C TYR A 130 -21.24 -16.64 -3.50
N LYS A 131 -21.34 -17.26 -4.69
CA LYS A 131 -20.98 -16.66 -6.00
C LYS A 131 -22.18 -16.41 -6.92
N GLY A 132 -23.39 -16.82 -6.52
CA GLY A 132 -24.59 -16.68 -7.36
C GLY A 132 -24.85 -15.23 -7.76
N TRP A 133 -24.53 -14.29 -6.87
CA TRP A 133 -24.64 -12.85 -7.11
C TRP A 133 -23.81 -12.34 -8.31
N MET A 134 -22.72 -13.01 -8.71
CA MET A 134 -21.88 -12.59 -9.84
C MET A 134 -22.55 -12.82 -11.19
N TYR A 135 -23.34 -13.89 -11.30
CA TYR A 135 -23.98 -14.30 -12.54
C TYR A 135 -25.36 -13.63 -12.73
N GLU A 136 -25.88 -12.97 -11.69
CA GLU A 136 -27.08 -12.16 -11.77
C GLU A 136 -26.75 -10.80 -12.42
N GLN A 137 -27.12 -10.64 -13.70
CA GLN A 137 -26.94 -9.37 -14.43
C GLN A 137 -27.76 -8.24 -13.79
N ARG A 138 -27.08 -7.19 -13.31
CA ARG A 138 -27.69 -5.98 -12.77
C ARG A 138 -27.92 -4.95 -13.89
N GLY A 139 -28.99 -5.12 -14.66
CA GLY A 139 -29.43 -4.18 -15.71
C GLY A 139 -30.80 -3.56 -15.42
N LYS A 140 -31.13 -2.42 -16.05
CA LYS A 140 -32.46 -1.78 -15.94
C LYS A 140 -33.56 -2.80 -16.30
N GLY A 141 -34.50 -3.03 -15.39
CA GLY A 141 -35.68 -3.88 -15.61
C GLY A 141 -35.56 -5.35 -15.16
N ARG A 142 -34.41 -5.82 -14.66
CA ARG A 142 -34.25 -7.21 -14.17
C ARG A 142 -34.25 -7.31 -12.65
N LYS A 143 -34.96 -8.30 -12.11
CA LYS A 143 -35.16 -8.49 -10.66
C LYS A 143 -34.08 -9.43 -10.09
N ILE A 144 -33.39 -8.96 -9.05
CA ILE A 144 -32.44 -9.75 -8.24
C ILE A 144 -33.19 -10.88 -7.52
N SER A 145 -32.59 -12.07 -7.43
CA SER A 145 -33.15 -13.22 -6.71
C SER A 145 -33.43 -12.88 -5.24
N LEU A 146 -34.50 -13.44 -4.67
CA LEU A 146 -34.80 -13.30 -3.24
C LEU A 146 -33.63 -13.79 -2.36
N TRP A 147 -32.97 -14.88 -2.77
CA TRP A 147 -31.79 -15.41 -2.09
C TRP A 147 -30.63 -14.42 -2.08
N THR A 148 -30.36 -13.77 -3.21
CA THR A 148 -29.32 -12.75 -3.31
C THR A 148 -29.67 -11.51 -2.50
N LYS A 149 -30.95 -11.11 -2.40
CA LYS A 149 -31.38 -10.02 -1.52
C LYS A 149 -31.19 -10.35 -0.04
N LEU A 150 -31.57 -11.55 0.39
CA LEU A 150 -31.36 -12.01 1.77
C LEU A 150 -29.87 -12.06 2.10
N TRP A 151 -29.05 -12.60 1.20
CA TRP A 151 -27.60 -12.63 1.33
C TRP A 151 -26.98 -11.22 1.43
N ILE A 152 -27.37 -10.27 0.56
CA ILE A 152 -26.91 -8.86 0.63
C ILE A 152 -27.24 -8.26 1.99
N THR A 153 -28.46 -8.49 2.47
CA THR A 153 -28.93 -7.97 3.75
C THR A 153 -28.10 -8.55 4.89
N ALA A 154 -27.87 -9.86 4.90
CA ALA A 154 -27.03 -10.52 5.90
C ALA A 154 -25.59 -9.99 5.91
N VAL A 155 -24.96 -9.84 4.73
CA VAL A 155 -23.60 -9.29 4.62
C VAL A 155 -23.55 -7.87 5.15
N LYS A 156 -24.50 -7.00 4.77
CA LYS A 156 -24.53 -5.60 5.23
C LYS A 156 -24.77 -5.47 6.74
N VAL A 157 -25.64 -6.28 7.32
CA VAL A 157 -25.89 -6.27 8.77
C VAL A 157 -24.63 -6.67 9.53
N LEU A 158 -23.95 -7.74 9.11
CA LEU A 158 -22.80 -8.28 9.84
C LEU A 158 -21.49 -7.51 9.62
N SER A 159 -21.34 -6.85 8.47
CA SER A 159 -20.16 -6.03 8.15
C SER A 159 -20.37 -4.54 8.42
N GLY A 160 -21.60 -4.07 8.59
CA GLY A 160 -21.91 -2.64 8.66
C GLY A 160 -21.77 -1.99 10.04
N TRP A 161 -21.49 -2.75 11.10
CA TRP A 161 -21.47 -2.21 12.47
C TRP A 161 -20.27 -1.32 12.77
N ASN A 162 -19.14 -1.57 12.10
CA ASN A 162 -17.91 -0.81 12.27
C ASN A 162 -17.29 -0.48 10.91
N LYS A 163 -16.64 0.68 10.81
CA LYS A 163 -15.94 1.06 9.58
C LYS A 163 -14.72 0.13 9.36
N PRO A 164 -14.60 -0.55 8.21
CA PRO A 164 -13.48 -1.44 7.94
C PRO A 164 -12.19 -0.65 7.69
N MET A 165 -11.09 -1.21 8.16
CA MET A 165 -9.72 -0.82 7.82
C MET A 165 -9.17 -1.75 6.74
N LEU A 166 -8.04 -1.40 6.12
CA LEU A 166 -7.50 -2.06 4.93
C LEU A 166 -7.42 -3.60 5.07
N TYR A 167 -7.01 -4.10 6.23
CA TYR A 167 -6.84 -5.53 6.48
C TYR A 167 -7.96 -6.19 7.29
N SER A 168 -9.07 -5.48 7.55
CA SER A 168 -10.15 -5.93 8.43
C SER A 168 -10.83 -7.23 7.98
N PHE A 169 -10.99 -7.42 6.67
CA PHE A 169 -11.65 -8.63 6.14
C PHE A 169 -10.72 -9.81 5.88
N GLN A 170 -9.39 -9.66 6.00
CA GLN A 170 -8.43 -10.72 5.63
C GLN A 170 -8.67 -12.02 6.41
N GLY A 171 -9.05 -11.89 7.68
CA GLY A 171 -9.38 -13.01 8.55
C GLY A 171 -10.76 -13.63 8.30
N SER A 172 -11.58 -13.06 7.42
CA SER A 172 -12.91 -13.52 7.03
C SER A 172 -12.99 -13.91 5.56
N LEU A 173 -11.93 -13.74 4.78
CA LEU A 173 -11.91 -14.16 3.39
C LEU A 173 -11.96 -15.68 3.27
N PRO A 174 -12.74 -16.21 2.32
CA PRO A 174 -12.74 -17.64 2.03
C PRO A 174 -11.43 -18.06 1.38
N SER A 175 -11.10 -19.36 1.53
CA SER A 175 -10.00 -19.94 0.76
C SER A 175 -10.38 -19.98 -0.73
N LEU A 176 -9.39 -19.91 -1.62
CA LEU A 176 -9.62 -20.05 -3.05
C LEU A 176 -10.18 -21.45 -3.35
N PRO A 177 -11.43 -21.58 -3.85
CA PRO A 177 -12.00 -22.89 -4.12
C PRO A 177 -11.42 -23.46 -5.41
N LEU A 178 -11.14 -24.76 -5.39
CA LEU A 178 -10.72 -25.48 -6.60
C LEU A 178 -11.96 -25.85 -7.42
N PRO A 179 -12.03 -25.49 -8.72
CA PRO A 179 -13.12 -25.92 -9.58
C PRO A 179 -13.03 -27.42 -9.84
N LYS A 180 -14.17 -28.07 -10.04
CA LYS A 180 -14.19 -29.47 -10.49
C LYS A 180 -13.62 -29.55 -11.90
N VAL A 181 -12.85 -30.61 -12.18
CA VAL A 181 -12.20 -30.83 -13.49
C VAL A 181 -13.21 -30.75 -14.64
N HIS A 182 -14.36 -31.41 -14.49
CA HIS A 182 -15.43 -31.41 -15.48
C HIS A 182 -15.96 -30.00 -15.81
N ASP A 183 -16.20 -29.17 -14.79
CA ASP A 183 -16.71 -27.80 -14.98
C ASP A 183 -15.67 -26.92 -15.69
N THR A 184 -14.38 -27.13 -15.37
CA THR A 184 -13.26 -26.46 -16.04
C THR A 184 -13.21 -26.86 -17.53
N MET A 185 -13.37 -28.15 -17.85
CA MET A 185 -13.37 -28.64 -19.22
C MET A 185 -14.55 -28.07 -20.03
N GLN A 186 -15.76 -28.05 -19.47
CA GLN A 186 -16.92 -27.48 -20.16
C GLN A 186 -16.77 -25.98 -20.44
N ARG A 187 -16.21 -25.21 -19.50
CA ARG A 187 -15.92 -23.77 -19.70
C ARG A 187 -14.85 -23.54 -20.75
N TYR A 188 -13.81 -24.37 -20.75
CA TYR A 188 -12.76 -24.33 -21.77
C TYR A 188 -13.33 -24.53 -23.19
N LEU A 189 -14.25 -25.49 -23.34
CA LEU A 189 -14.90 -25.80 -24.62
C LEU A 189 -15.97 -24.77 -25.06
N SER A 190 -16.42 -23.87 -24.17
CA SER A 190 -17.52 -22.93 -24.43
C SER A 190 -17.07 -21.46 -24.51
N PHE A 191 -15.77 -21.22 -24.70
CA PHE A 191 -15.17 -19.89 -24.61
C PHE A 191 -15.81 -18.89 -25.60
N LYS A 192 -16.42 -17.82 -25.08
CA LYS A 192 -16.83 -16.62 -25.81
C LYS A 192 -16.16 -15.40 -25.18
N ILE A 193 -15.69 -14.50 -26.03
CA ILE A 193 -14.97 -13.28 -25.63
C ILE A 193 -15.96 -12.26 -25.05
N LEU A 194 -15.64 -11.74 -23.86
CA LEU A 194 -16.30 -10.58 -23.27
C LEU A 194 -15.30 -9.42 -23.27
N VAL A 195 -15.69 -8.30 -23.88
CA VAL A 195 -14.95 -7.03 -23.87
C VAL A 195 -15.68 -6.06 -22.96
N GLY A 196 -14.96 -5.42 -22.04
CA GLY A 196 -15.45 -4.33 -21.21
C GLY A 196 -14.56 -3.09 -21.37
N HIS A 197 -15.16 -1.90 -21.31
CA HIS A 197 -14.53 -0.59 -21.50
C HIS A 197 -14.68 0.26 -20.24
N GLU A 198 -13.58 0.80 -19.69
CA GLU A 198 -13.60 1.99 -18.83
C GLU A 198 -12.35 2.86 -19.10
N LEU A 199 -12.54 4.11 -19.57
CA LEU A 199 -11.47 5.00 -20.07
C LEU A 199 -11.57 6.45 -19.51
N TYR A 200 -12.14 6.65 -18.33
CA TYR A 200 -12.50 8.00 -17.85
C TYR A 200 -11.38 8.71 -17.07
N ALA A 201 -10.45 7.99 -16.43
CA ALA A 201 -9.43 8.60 -15.57
C ALA A 201 -8.26 9.28 -16.33
N ILE A 202 -8.05 8.93 -17.61
CA ILE A 202 -6.95 9.48 -18.45
C ILE A 202 -7.23 10.93 -18.89
N LEU A 203 -8.48 11.39 -18.79
CA LEU A 203 -8.94 12.63 -19.40
C LEU A 203 -8.71 13.88 -18.54
N VAL A 204 -8.25 13.73 -17.31
CA VAL A 204 -8.13 14.85 -16.36
C VAL A 204 -6.81 15.61 -16.54
N HIS A 205 -6.91 16.90 -16.83
CA HIS A 205 -5.77 17.78 -17.12
C HIS A 205 -5.96 19.20 -16.52
N PRO A 206 -5.73 19.39 -15.21
CA PRO A 206 -6.02 20.66 -14.53
C PRO A 206 -4.89 21.69 -14.64
N THR A 207 -3.67 21.30 -15.00
CA THR A 207 -2.56 22.23 -15.23
C THR A 207 -1.68 21.79 -16.39
N THR A 208 -1.10 22.77 -17.08
CA THR A 208 -0.10 22.58 -18.13
C THR A 208 1.33 22.57 -17.60
N ILE A 209 1.54 22.93 -16.33
CA ILE A 209 2.88 23.05 -15.72
C ILE A 209 3.35 21.67 -15.25
N GLN A 210 4.31 21.08 -15.96
CA GLN A 210 4.87 19.76 -15.66
C GLN A 210 5.36 19.62 -14.22
N ALA A 211 6.17 20.57 -13.72
CA ALA A 211 6.71 20.51 -12.36
C ALA A 211 5.62 20.55 -11.27
N ALA A 212 4.60 21.40 -11.45
CA ALA A 212 3.49 21.51 -10.52
C ALA A 212 2.65 20.22 -10.49
N ARG A 213 2.36 19.67 -11.68
CA ARG A 213 1.64 18.40 -11.79
C ARG A 213 2.43 17.25 -11.16
N ALA A 214 3.72 17.14 -11.47
CA ALA A 214 4.59 16.11 -10.89
C ALA A 214 4.63 16.21 -9.36
N ALA A 215 4.66 17.42 -8.80
CA ALA A 215 4.61 17.64 -7.37
C ALA A 215 3.31 17.19 -6.72
N ASN A 216 2.16 17.56 -7.30
CA ASN A 216 0.85 17.16 -6.77
C ASN A 216 0.63 15.65 -6.83
N ILE A 217 0.91 15.02 -7.97
CA ILE A 217 0.78 13.57 -8.17
C ILE A 217 1.71 12.83 -7.20
N THR A 218 2.97 13.24 -7.11
CA THR A 218 3.94 12.67 -6.16
C THR A 218 3.42 12.79 -4.73
N TYR A 219 2.89 13.95 -4.35
CA TYR A 219 2.34 14.15 -3.01
C TYR A 219 1.11 13.26 -2.77
N GLY A 220 0.20 13.12 -3.73
CA GLY A 220 -0.95 12.22 -3.67
C GLY A 220 -0.52 10.76 -3.47
N CYS A 221 0.48 10.29 -4.22
CA CYS A 221 1.06 8.96 -4.03
C CYS A 221 1.62 8.79 -2.61
N LEU A 222 2.28 9.81 -2.05
CA LEU A 222 2.83 9.77 -0.69
C LEU A 222 1.73 9.79 0.39
N LEU A 223 0.61 10.48 0.15
CA LEU A 223 -0.57 10.39 1.01
C LEU A 223 -1.17 8.99 1.00
N PHE A 224 -1.32 8.39 -0.19
CA PHE A 224 -1.81 7.02 -0.33
C PHE A 224 -0.90 6.03 0.38
N ARG A 225 0.43 6.15 0.18
CA ARG A 225 1.43 5.37 0.92
C ARG A 225 1.25 5.49 2.43
N ARG A 226 1.07 6.70 2.94
CA ARG A 226 0.84 6.94 4.38
C ARG A 226 -0.46 6.26 4.86
N ALA A 227 -1.51 6.28 4.05
CA ALA A 227 -2.79 5.64 4.36
C ALA A 227 -2.66 4.10 4.39
N ILE A 228 -1.90 3.49 3.47
CA ILE A 228 -1.55 2.06 3.53
C ILE A 228 -0.77 1.74 4.82
N GLU A 229 0.30 2.50 5.09
CA GLU A 229 1.18 2.24 6.24
C GLU A 229 0.44 2.34 7.58
N ARG A 230 -0.59 3.19 7.64
CA ARG A 230 -1.50 3.35 8.78
C ARG A 230 -2.73 2.46 8.71
N GLN A 231 -2.93 1.70 7.63
CA GLN A 231 -4.10 0.83 7.40
C GLN A 231 -5.43 1.60 7.41
N GLU A 232 -5.40 2.90 7.09
CA GLU A 232 -6.56 3.80 7.12
C GLU A 232 -7.41 3.71 5.84
N LEU A 233 -6.86 3.11 4.77
CA LEU A 233 -7.61 2.87 3.55
C LEU A 233 -8.73 1.87 3.78
N GLU A 234 -9.85 2.09 3.10
CA GLU A 234 -10.92 1.10 3.03
C GLU A 234 -10.55 0.01 2.02
N PRO A 235 -10.86 -1.27 2.31
CA PRO A 235 -10.60 -2.35 1.38
C PRO A 235 -11.48 -2.21 0.13
N ILE A 236 -10.96 -2.65 -1.03
CA ILE A 236 -11.79 -2.70 -2.25
C ILE A 236 -12.92 -3.70 -2.04
N MET A 237 -14.14 -3.24 -2.30
CA MET A 237 -15.35 -4.06 -2.23
C MET A 237 -15.95 -4.21 -3.62
N VAL A 238 -16.05 -5.44 -4.13
CA VAL A 238 -16.76 -5.71 -5.38
C VAL A 238 -18.23 -5.36 -5.19
N GLN A 239 -18.70 -4.37 -5.96
CA GLN A 239 -20.05 -3.81 -5.86
C GLN A 239 -20.43 -3.34 -4.44
N GLY A 240 -19.44 -2.95 -3.62
CA GLY A 240 -19.68 -2.53 -2.23
C GLY A 240 -20.06 -3.65 -1.26
N LEU A 241 -19.91 -4.92 -1.65
CA LEU A 241 -20.43 -6.08 -0.89
C LEU A 241 -19.38 -7.11 -0.54
N VAL A 242 -18.56 -7.55 -1.50
CA VAL A 242 -17.57 -8.61 -1.29
C VAL A 242 -16.17 -8.01 -1.22
N PRO A 243 -15.46 -8.12 -0.10
CA PRO A 243 -14.10 -7.59 0.03
C PRO A 243 -13.12 -8.38 -0.84
N LEU A 244 -12.16 -7.68 -1.42
CA LEU A 244 -11.00 -8.28 -2.07
C LEU A 244 -9.82 -8.41 -1.09
N CYS A 245 -8.91 -9.34 -1.39
CA CYS A 245 -7.66 -9.46 -0.65
C CYS A 245 -6.83 -8.18 -0.76
N SER A 246 -6.41 -7.65 0.38
CA SER A 246 -5.64 -6.39 0.45
C SER A 246 -4.13 -6.61 0.64
N TRP A 247 -3.63 -7.84 0.54
CA TRP A 247 -2.21 -8.17 0.80
C TRP A 247 -1.25 -7.50 -0.19
N GLN A 248 -1.69 -7.36 -1.44
CA GLN A 248 -0.91 -6.75 -2.51
C GLN A 248 -0.58 -5.26 -2.23
N TYR A 249 -1.35 -4.56 -1.39
CA TYR A 249 -1.11 -3.15 -1.05
C TYR A 249 0.22 -2.91 -0.35
N GLU A 250 0.74 -3.90 0.38
CA GLU A 250 2.03 -3.78 1.07
C GLU A 250 3.17 -3.52 0.08
N ARG A 251 3.05 -4.03 -1.14
CA ARG A 251 4.11 -4.01 -2.15
C ARG A 251 4.01 -2.85 -3.15
N VAL A 252 3.03 -1.96 -3.00
CA VAL A 252 2.83 -0.83 -3.94
C VAL A 252 4.06 0.07 -3.98
N PHE A 253 4.54 0.48 -2.81
CA PHE A 253 5.70 1.38 -2.66
C PHE A 253 6.91 0.61 -2.19
N ASN A 254 8.09 1.23 -2.41
CA ASN A 254 9.37 0.74 -1.92
C ASN A 254 9.71 -0.66 -2.46
N THR A 255 9.17 -1.01 -3.63
CA THR A 255 9.29 -2.35 -4.21
C THR A 255 9.96 -2.25 -5.57
N THR A 256 10.81 -3.22 -5.84
CA THR A 256 11.43 -3.42 -7.14
C THR A 256 11.54 -4.92 -7.41
N ARG A 257 11.39 -5.32 -8.65
CA ARG A 257 11.79 -6.62 -9.14
C ARG A 257 13.29 -6.61 -9.34
N VAL A 258 13.98 -7.63 -8.86
CA VAL A 258 15.43 -7.80 -9.05
C VAL A 258 15.62 -9.02 -9.96
N PRO A 259 16.33 -8.88 -11.08
CA PRO A 259 16.54 -9.99 -12.01
C PRO A 259 17.37 -11.09 -11.35
N GLY A 260 17.03 -12.35 -11.65
CA GLY A 260 17.81 -13.54 -11.33
C GLY A 260 18.00 -14.40 -12.57
N GLU A 261 19.02 -15.26 -12.57
CA GLU A 261 19.33 -16.09 -13.76
C GLU A 261 18.18 -17.05 -14.11
N GLU A 262 17.61 -17.71 -13.11
CA GLU A 262 16.47 -18.62 -13.32
C GLU A 262 15.13 -18.01 -12.90
N THR A 263 15.13 -17.21 -11.83
CA THR A 263 13.92 -16.65 -11.25
C THR A 263 14.20 -15.30 -10.61
N ASP A 264 13.39 -14.32 -10.98
CA ASP A 264 13.43 -12.99 -10.42
C ASP A 264 12.85 -12.97 -9.01
N ARG A 265 13.25 -11.98 -8.22
CA ARG A 265 12.72 -11.76 -6.87
C ARG A 265 12.07 -10.41 -6.73
N ILE A 266 10.92 -10.37 -6.07
CA ILE A 266 10.34 -9.11 -5.60
C ILE A 266 11.04 -8.70 -4.32
N GLN A 267 11.70 -7.55 -4.36
CA GLN A 267 12.38 -6.96 -3.23
C GLN A 267 11.55 -5.79 -2.71
N HIS A 268 11.08 -5.88 -1.46
CA HIS A 268 10.31 -4.84 -0.78
C HIS A 268 11.11 -4.24 0.38
N MET A 269 11.16 -2.91 0.47
CA MET A 269 11.86 -2.16 1.51
C MET A 269 10.87 -1.53 2.51
N ASN A 270 11.20 -1.62 3.80
CA ASN A 270 10.28 -1.19 4.85
C ASN A 270 10.08 0.33 4.95
N ASP A 271 11.06 1.16 4.59
CA ASP A 271 10.91 2.62 4.68
C ASP A 271 11.86 3.41 3.75
N SER A 272 11.37 3.76 2.56
CA SER A 272 12.15 4.60 1.63
C SER A 272 11.88 6.09 1.88
N LEU A 273 12.94 6.90 1.99
CA LEU A 273 12.84 8.34 2.30
C LEU A 273 13.07 9.25 1.09
N HIS A 274 13.18 8.67 -0.11
CA HIS A 274 13.37 9.37 -1.37
C HIS A 274 12.58 8.68 -2.49
N ILE A 275 12.39 9.41 -3.59
CA ILE A 275 12.00 8.85 -4.88
C ILE A 275 13.17 9.00 -5.87
N ALA A 276 13.13 8.21 -6.95
CA ALA A 276 14.03 8.40 -8.07
C ALA A 276 13.29 9.20 -9.15
N VAL A 277 13.95 10.19 -9.73
CA VAL A 277 13.39 11.01 -10.81
C VAL A 277 14.25 10.80 -12.05
N TYR A 278 13.64 10.36 -13.14
CA TYR A 278 14.27 10.32 -14.46
C TYR A 278 13.94 11.60 -15.23
N CYS A 279 14.95 12.27 -15.76
CA CYS A 279 14.77 13.42 -16.65
C CYS A 279 15.95 13.51 -17.63
N ARG A 280 15.65 13.60 -18.93
CA ARG A 280 16.65 13.79 -20.01
C ARG A 280 17.87 12.85 -19.90
N GLY A 281 17.62 11.56 -19.67
CA GLY A 281 18.68 10.55 -19.60
C GLY A 281 19.42 10.44 -18.27
N LYS A 282 19.00 11.17 -17.23
CA LYS A 282 19.67 11.17 -15.91
C LYS A 282 18.74 10.72 -14.80
N TYR A 283 19.33 10.14 -13.75
CA TYR A 283 18.61 9.74 -12.54
C TYR A 283 18.97 10.63 -11.35
N PHE A 284 17.95 11.20 -10.73
CA PHE A 284 18.08 12.07 -9.57
C PHE A 284 17.49 11.41 -8.33
N ARG A 285 18.21 11.48 -7.22
CA ARG A 285 17.68 11.12 -5.90
C ARG A 285 16.94 12.32 -5.32
N MET A 286 15.62 12.27 -5.24
CA MET A 286 14.83 13.35 -4.67
C MET A 286 14.30 12.98 -3.28
N PRO A 287 14.74 13.65 -2.19
CA PRO A 287 14.19 13.43 -0.86
C PRO A 287 12.72 13.90 -0.79
N ILE A 288 11.90 13.12 -0.08
CA ILE A 288 10.45 13.40 0.09
C ILE A 288 10.09 13.89 1.49
N HIS A 289 11.06 13.89 2.42
CA HIS A 289 10.88 14.34 3.79
C HIS A 289 11.88 15.44 4.15
N HIS A 290 11.45 16.39 4.98
CA HIS A 290 12.32 17.38 5.61
C HIS A 290 11.96 17.50 7.09
N LYS A 291 12.96 17.43 7.99
CA LYS A 291 12.76 17.43 9.46
C LYS A 291 11.69 16.41 9.91
N GLY A 292 11.61 15.30 9.18
CA GLY A 292 10.67 14.18 9.37
C GLY A 292 9.18 14.52 9.21
N ARG A 293 8.86 15.59 8.46
CA ARG A 293 7.54 15.76 7.84
C ARG A 293 7.64 15.50 6.34
N LEU A 294 6.52 15.14 5.73
CA LEU A 294 6.41 15.10 4.28
C LEU A 294 6.59 16.52 3.71
N LEU A 295 7.30 16.62 2.59
CA LEU A 295 7.39 17.87 1.83
C LEU A 295 6.02 18.24 1.26
N LYS A 296 5.69 19.53 1.27
CA LYS A 296 4.47 20.08 0.67
C LYS A 296 4.62 20.12 -0.86
N PRO A 297 3.51 20.16 -1.63
CA PRO A 297 3.58 20.23 -3.09
C PRO A 297 4.46 21.38 -3.60
N ALA A 298 4.35 22.58 -3.04
CA ALA A 298 5.20 23.71 -3.45
C ALA A 298 6.71 23.43 -3.27
N GLU A 299 7.09 22.69 -2.22
CA GLU A 299 8.50 22.32 -1.98
C GLU A 299 8.97 21.22 -2.94
N LEU A 300 8.09 20.26 -3.25
CA LEU A 300 8.36 19.24 -4.27
C LEU A 300 8.46 19.88 -5.66
N GLN A 301 7.61 20.86 -5.98
CA GLN A 301 7.61 21.58 -7.24
C GLN A 301 8.94 22.31 -7.45
N VAL A 302 9.47 22.98 -6.41
CA VAL A 302 10.79 23.62 -6.49
C VAL A 302 11.89 22.60 -6.81
N GLN A 303 11.84 21.39 -6.22
CA GLN A 303 12.81 20.34 -6.54
C GLN A 303 12.64 19.81 -7.98
N PHE A 304 11.41 19.57 -8.42
CA PHE A 304 11.16 19.15 -9.81
C PHE A 304 11.58 20.22 -10.82
N GLN A 305 11.33 21.50 -10.52
CA GLN A 305 11.76 22.60 -11.39
C GLN A 305 13.29 22.66 -11.48
N ARG A 306 14.01 22.50 -10.36
CA ARG A 306 15.48 22.41 -10.38
C ARG A 306 15.99 21.26 -11.26
N ILE A 307 15.30 20.13 -11.27
CA ILE A 307 15.65 18.98 -12.14
C ILE A 307 15.39 19.31 -13.62
N LEU A 308 14.27 19.97 -13.94
CA LEU A 308 13.94 20.39 -15.32
C LEU A 308 14.89 21.46 -15.86
N ASP A 309 15.34 22.36 -14.99
CA ASP A 309 16.26 23.44 -15.31
C ASP A 309 17.71 22.96 -15.43
N ASP A 310 18.02 21.74 -14.97
CA ASP A 310 19.37 21.18 -15.00
C ASP A 310 19.86 20.94 -16.43
N GLN A 311 20.95 21.63 -16.79
CA GLN A 311 21.57 21.61 -18.12
C GLN A 311 22.74 20.62 -18.25
N THR A 312 23.02 19.79 -17.23
CA THR A 312 24.14 18.86 -17.30
C THR A 312 23.88 17.76 -18.33
N VAL A 313 24.93 17.29 -18.99
CA VAL A 313 24.84 16.20 -19.97
C VAL A 313 24.94 14.86 -19.23
N PRO A 314 24.13 13.84 -19.60
CA PRO A 314 24.25 12.50 -19.00
C PRO A 314 25.65 11.91 -19.21
N GLU A 315 26.10 11.15 -18.22
CA GLU A 315 27.36 10.40 -18.35
C GLU A 315 27.25 9.34 -19.46
N LYS A 316 28.40 8.90 -19.99
CA LYS A 316 28.42 7.95 -21.11
C LYS A 316 27.66 6.67 -20.78
N GLY A 317 26.53 6.47 -21.46
CA GLY A 317 25.66 5.30 -21.31
C GLY A 317 24.57 5.45 -20.24
N GLU A 318 24.58 6.50 -19.42
CA GLU A 318 23.55 6.77 -18.40
C GLU A 318 22.18 6.96 -19.04
N GLU A 319 22.13 7.68 -20.17
CA GLU A 319 20.91 7.98 -20.91
C GLU A 319 20.09 6.72 -21.22
N LYS A 320 20.79 5.61 -21.54
CA LYS A 320 20.17 4.36 -21.97
C LYS A 320 20.19 3.28 -20.88
N LEU A 321 20.54 3.63 -19.65
CA LEU A 321 20.73 2.68 -18.55
C LEU A 321 19.49 1.83 -18.29
N ALA A 322 18.30 2.43 -18.35
CA ALA A 322 17.04 1.73 -18.08
C ALA A 322 16.69 0.68 -19.14
N ALA A 323 17.31 0.72 -20.33
CA ALA A 323 17.12 -0.31 -21.37
C ALA A 323 17.47 -1.71 -20.86
N LEU A 324 18.39 -1.81 -19.90
CA LEU A 324 18.75 -3.06 -19.25
C LEU A 324 17.55 -3.71 -18.55
N THR A 325 16.64 -2.91 -17.98
CA THR A 325 15.42 -3.42 -17.32
C THR A 325 14.36 -3.91 -18.31
N ALA A 326 14.45 -3.51 -19.58
CA ALA A 326 13.62 -3.98 -20.68
C ALA A 326 14.20 -5.21 -21.41
N TRP A 327 15.43 -5.59 -21.08
CA TRP A 327 16.12 -6.69 -21.72
C TRP A 327 15.60 -8.06 -21.22
N GLU A 328 16.08 -9.13 -21.85
CA GLU A 328 15.82 -10.50 -21.42
C GLU A 328 16.40 -10.71 -20.01
N ARG A 329 15.68 -11.48 -19.18
CA ARG A 329 15.86 -11.49 -17.72
C ARG A 329 17.23 -12.05 -17.32
N THR A 330 17.68 -13.10 -17.99
CA THR A 330 19.00 -13.72 -17.76
C THR A 330 20.13 -12.76 -18.11
N GLY A 331 20.05 -12.12 -19.28
CA GLY A 331 21.01 -11.11 -19.72
C GLY A 331 21.08 -9.91 -18.78
N TRP A 332 19.93 -9.46 -18.27
CA TRP A 332 19.90 -8.40 -17.25
C TRP A 332 20.50 -8.87 -15.92
N ALA A 333 20.19 -10.08 -15.45
CA ALA A 333 20.77 -10.64 -14.23
C ALA A 333 22.32 -10.70 -14.30
N GLN A 334 22.86 -11.21 -15.40
CA GLN A 334 24.31 -11.30 -15.63
C GLN A 334 24.98 -9.92 -15.72
N ALA A 335 24.35 -8.97 -16.43
CA ALA A 335 24.86 -7.60 -16.51
C ALA A 335 24.83 -6.91 -15.13
N ARG A 336 23.75 -7.11 -14.36
CA ARG A 336 23.62 -6.60 -12.98
C ARG A 336 24.73 -7.15 -12.09
N GLU A 337 24.97 -8.45 -12.14
CA GLU A 337 26.04 -9.10 -11.37
C GLU A 337 27.42 -8.56 -11.72
N LYS A 338 27.72 -8.48 -13.02
CA LYS A 338 29.04 -8.07 -13.51
C LYS A 338 29.36 -6.59 -13.27
N TYR A 339 28.39 -5.70 -13.50
CA TYR A 339 28.66 -4.25 -13.57
C TYR A 339 28.07 -3.43 -12.43
N PHE A 340 27.11 -3.97 -11.65
CA PHE A 340 26.36 -3.19 -10.65
C PHE A 340 26.50 -3.70 -9.20
N LEU A 341 27.33 -4.71 -8.94
CA LEU A 341 27.57 -5.19 -7.56
C LEU A 341 28.72 -4.49 -6.83
N LYS A 342 29.48 -3.62 -7.49
CA LYS A 342 30.65 -2.94 -6.90
C LYS A 342 30.69 -1.45 -7.25
N GLY A 343 31.40 -0.69 -6.41
CA GLY A 343 31.70 0.73 -6.63
C GLY A 343 30.47 1.64 -6.69
N ILE A 344 30.58 2.70 -7.48
CA ILE A 344 29.55 3.74 -7.62
C ILE A 344 28.27 3.16 -8.20
N ASN A 345 28.36 2.24 -9.18
CA ASN A 345 27.21 1.61 -9.82
C ASN A 345 26.32 0.87 -8.83
N ARG A 346 26.91 0.20 -7.83
CA ARG A 346 26.13 -0.44 -6.75
C ARG A 346 25.34 0.57 -5.97
N THR A 347 25.98 1.67 -5.56
CA THR A 347 25.31 2.73 -4.79
C THR A 347 24.22 3.41 -5.61
N SER A 348 24.48 3.71 -6.89
CA SER A 348 23.49 4.32 -7.80
C SER A 348 22.29 3.40 -8.04
N LEU A 349 22.54 2.12 -8.31
CA LEU A 349 21.47 1.13 -8.49
C LEU A 349 20.66 0.96 -7.20
N ASP A 350 21.33 0.88 -6.04
CA ASP A 350 20.67 0.78 -4.72
C ASP A 350 19.76 1.99 -4.46
N ILE A 351 20.14 3.19 -4.88
CA ILE A 351 19.30 4.39 -4.78
C ILE A 351 18.02 4.25 -5.61
N ILE A 352 18.10 3.74 -6.84
CA ILE A 352 16.93 3.54 -7.72
C ILE A 352 16.05 2.40 -7.18
N GLU A 353 16.63 1.26 -6.87
CA GLU A 353 15.95 0.06 -6.34
C GLU A 353 15.24 0.36 -5.01
N LYS A 354 15.87 1.13 -4.10
CA LYS A 354 15.29 1.55 -2.81
C LYS A 354 14.48 2.85 -2.85
N SER A 355 14.21 3.42 -4.02
CA SER A 355 13.28 4.56 -4.10
C SER A 355 11.85 4.12 -3.72
N ALA A 356 10.98 5.05 -3.29
CA ALA A 356 9.59 4.68 -3.02
C ALA A 356 8.84 4.30 -4.31
N PHE A 357 9.11 5.02 -5.39
CA PHE A 357 8.66 4.81 -6.77
C PHE A 357 9.53 5.69 -7.69
N VAL A 358 9.37 5.54 -8.99
CA VAL A 358 10.07 6.35 -9.99
C VAL A 358 9.13 7.38 -10.60
N VAL A 359 9.58 8.61 -10.77
CA VAL A 359 8.89 9.66 -11.53
C VAL A 359 9.70 9.95 -12.78
N VAL A 360 9.04 9.97 -13.93
CA VAL A 360 9.63 10.27 -15.23
C VAL A 360 9.08 11.61 -15.70
N LEU A 361 9.98 12.58 -15.85
CA LEU A 361 9.69 13.86 -16.49
C LEU A 361 9.97 13.70 -17.99
N ASP A 362 8.93 13.42 -18.75
CA ASP A 362 9.02 13.22 -20.19
C ASP A 362 9.01 14.57 -20.92
N ASN A 363 9.81 14.72 -21.96
CA ASN A 363 9.84 15.94 -22.77
C ASN A 363 8.70 15.97 -23.79
N GLU A 364 8.01 14.84 -24.00
CA GLU A 364 6.87 14.78 -24.92
C GLU A 364 5.60 15.37 -24.31
N GLU A 365 4.81 15.99 -25.17
CA GLU A 365 3.46 16.43 -24.86
C GLU A 365 2.45 15.37 -25.28
N TYR A 366 1.50 15.05 -24.40
CA TYR A 366 0.46 14.07 -24.71
C TYR A 366 -0.87 14.76 -24.95
N PHE A 367 -1.68 14.20 -25.84
CA PHE A 367 -2.97 14.77 -26.20
C PHE A 367 -4.07 13.72 -26.23
N TYR A 368 -5.30 14.17 -26.03
CA TYR A 368 -6.49 13.38 -26.26
C TYR A 368 -7.46 14.22 -27.06
N ASP A 369 -7.97 13.65 -28.14
CA ASP A 369 -8.97 14.26 -29.00
C ASP A 369 -9.96 13.17 -29.42
N PRO A 370 -11.25 13.28 -29.06
CA PRO A 370 -12.26 12.32 -29.49
C PRO A 370 -12.38 12.17 -31.01
N LYS A 371 -11.99 13.19 -31.78
CA LYS A 371 -12.04 13.19 -33.25
C LYS A 371 -10.81 12.55 -33.89
N ASP A 372 -9.74 12.37 -33.14
CA ASP A 372 -8.46 11.84 -33.62
C ASP A 372 -7.87 10.85 -32.61
N THR A 373 -8.18 9.57 -32.84
CA THR A 373 -7.75 8.47 -31.96
C THR A 373 -6.24 8.27 -31.96
N SER A 374 -5.53 8.72 -33.01
CA SER A 374 -4.07 8.54 -33.12
C SER A 374 -3.31 9.23 -31.96
N LYS A 375 -3.86 10.33 -31.43
CA LYS A 375 -3.31 11.03 -30.26
C LYS A 375 -3.37 10.16 -29.00
N LEU A 376 -4.49 9.48 -28.78
CA LEU A 376 -4.66 8.55 -27.67
C LEU A 376 -3.80 7.31 -27.87
N ASP A 377 -3.72 6.77 -29.09
CA ASP A 377 -2.87 5.61 -29.39
C ASP A 377 -1.39 5.92 -29.12
N ASN A 378 -0.92 7.11 -29.51
CA ASN A 378 0.43 7.55 -29.20
C ASN A 378 0.64 7.70 -27.68
N PHE A 379 -0.31 8.31 -26.98
CA PHE A 379 -0.23 8.45 -25.53
C PHE A 379 -0.19 7.07 -24.84
N ALA A 380 -1.08 6.14 -25.21
CA ALA A 380 -1.12 4.79 -24.68
C ALA A 380 0.19 4.02 -24.97
N ARG A 381 0.72 4.11 -26.19
CA ARG A 381 2.00 3.53 -26.58
C ARG A 381 3.15 4.06 -25.71
N ARG A 382 3.18 5.37 -25.44
CA ARG A 382 4.18 6.00 -24.56
C ARG A 382 4.05 5.59 -23.10
N MET A 383 2.83 5.34 -22.61
CA MET A 383 2.63 4.79 -21.26
C MET A 383 3.01 3.31 -21.16
N LEU A 384 2.85 2.56 -22.25
CA LEU A 384 3.17 1.14 -22.30
C LEU A 384 4.68 0.88 -22.22
N HIS A 385 5.48 1.53 -23.06
CA HIS A 385 6.92 1.22 -23.17
C HIS A 385 7.85 2.43 -23.31
N GLY A 386 7.31 3.66 -23.32
CA GLY A 386 8.12 4.88 -23.51
C GLY A 386 8.98 4.81 -24.77
N GLN A 387 10.28 5.07 -24.63
CA GLN A 387 11.31 4.90 -25.66
C GLN A 387 12.14 3.62 -25.48
N GLY A 388 11.80 2.78 -24.50
CA GLY A 388 12.49 1.54 -24.17
C GLY A 388 13.71 1.71 -23.26
N TYR A 389 14.09 2.95 -22.93
CA TYR A 389 15.26 3.24 -22.08
C TYR A 389 15.03 4.35 -21.04
N ASP A 390 13.82 4.92 -21.02
CA ASP A 390 13.39 6.07 -20.22
C ASP A 390 12.40 5.68 -19.12
N ARG A 391 12.27 4.38 -18.84
CA ARG A 391 11.42 3.82 -17.77
C ARG A 391 12.22 2.78 -17.01
N TRP A 392 12.09 2.75 -15.69
CA TRP A 392 12.69 1.69 -14.88
C TRP A 392 11.66 0.57 -14.72
N PHE A 393 11.62 -0.37 -15.68
CA PHE A 393 10.54 -1.37 -15.78
C PHE A 393 10.49 -2.36 -14.61
N ASP A 394 11.60 -2.51 -13.90
CA ASP A 394 11.67 -3.34 -12.69
C ASP A 394 11.00 -2.68 -11.47
N LYS A 395 10.76 -1.36 -11.50
CA LYS A 395 10.14 -0.66 -10.37
C LYS A 395 8.67 -1.05 -10.27
N SER A 396 8.14 -1.15 -9.05
CA SER A 396 6.72 -1.46 -8.85
C SER A 396 5.80 -0.63 -9.74
N PHE A 397 6.05 0.68 -9.80
CA PHE A 397 5.48 1.56 -10.82
C PHE A 397 6.36 2.79 -11.09
N ASN A 398 6.17 3.33 -12.29
CA ASN A 398 6.71 4.60 -12.77
C ASN A 398 5.53 5.55 -13.00
N ILE A 399 5.59 6.76 -12.44
CA ILE A 399 4.68 7.86 -12.81
C ILE A 399 5.32 8.61 -13.96
N VAL A 400 4.58 8.82 -15.05
CA VAL A 400 5.07 9.54 -16.23
C VAL A 400 4.31 10.85 -16.34
N VAL A 401 5.05 11.97 -16.40
CA VAL A 401 4.48 13.32 -16.54
C VAL A 401 5.05 13.94 -17.81
N GLY A 402 4.20 14.17 -18.80
CA GLY A 402 4.56 14.85 -20.05
C GLY A 402 4.83 16.34 -19.85
N ALA A 403 5.49 16.96 -20.83
CA ALA A 403 5.88 18.38 -20.79
C ALA A 403 4.69 19.33 -20.63
N ASN A 404 3.52 18.93 -21.16
CA ASN A 404 2.28 19.68 -21.00
C ASN A 404 1.49 19.31 -19.74
N GLY A 405 2.06 18.59 -18.77
CA GLY A 405 1.40 18.23 -17.51
C GLY A 405 0.37 17.09 -17.63
N ARG A 406 0.26 16.41 -18.78
CA ARG A 406 -0.48 15.14 -18.85
C ARG A 406 0.27 14.04 -18.13
N VAL A 407 -0.46 13.15 -17.50
CA VAL A 407 0.11 12.17 -16.57
C VAL A 407 -0.50 10.80 -16.81
N GLY A 408 0.35 9.78 -16.75
CA GLY A 408 -0.02 8.38 -16.74
C GLY A 408 0.96 7.58 -15.89
N PHE A 409 0.86 6.26 -15.94
CA PHE A 409 1.75 5.39 -15.19
C PHE A 409 2.07 4.11 -15.95
N ASN A 410 3.20 3.52 -15.62
CA ASN A 410 3.66 2.22 -16.08
C ASN A 410 3.92 1.35 -14.83
N SER A 411 3.50 0.10 -14.82
CA SER A 411 3.61 -0.77 -13.64
C SER A 411 4.22 -2.12 -14.00
N GLU A 412 5.09 -2.61 -13.14
CA GLU A 412 5.53 -4.01 -13.15
C GLU A 412 4.37 -4.88 -12.66
N HIS A 413 4.11 -6.03 -13.29
CA HIS A 413 2.91 -6.82 -13.04
C HIS A 413 3.12 -7.99 -12.06
N SER A 414 4.36 -8.45 -11.83
CA SER A 414 4.60 -9.67 -11.03
C SER A 414 4.27 -9.52 -9.54
N TRP A 415 4.21 -8.30 -9.01
CA TRP A 415 3.95 -8.07 -7.58
C TRP A 415 2.46 -7.91 -7.20
N ALA A 416 1.58 -7.52 -8.15
CA ALA A 416 0.15 -7.32 -7.90
C ALA A 416 -0.72 -7.35 -9.18
N ASP A 417 -2.03 -7.46 -8.97
CA ASP A 417 -3.04 -7.32 -10.00
C ASP A 417 -3.40 -5.83 -10.23
N ALA A 418 -3.89 -5.51 -11.44
CA ALA A 418 -4.16 -4.14 -11.88
C ALA A 418 -5.14 -3.36 -10.97
N ALA A 419 -6.04 -4.04 -10.26
CA ALA A 419 -7.02 -3.40 -9.37
C ALA A 419 -6.36 -2.56 -8.26
N VAL A 420 -5.18 -2.96 -7.77
CA VAL A 420 -4.45 -2.23 -6.73
C VAL A 420 -3.91 -0.90 -7.27
N LEU A 421 -3.36 -0.92 -8.49
CA LEU A 421 -2.85 0.28 -9.17
C LEU A 421 -3.99 1.20 -9.59
N ALA A 422 -5.12 0.64 -10.02
CA ALA A 422 -6.31 1.40 -10.36
C ALA A 422 -6.80 2.21 -9.15
N HIS A 423 -6.87 1.60 -7.96
CA HIS A 423 -7.26 2.33 -6.74
C HIS A 423 -6.24 3.40 -6.34
N LEU A 424 -4.93 3.13 -6.45
CA LEU A 424 -3.91 4.18 -6.28
C LEU A 424 -4.18 5.35 -7.24
N TRP A 425 -4.41 5.05 -8.52
CA TRP A 425 -4.61 6.05 -9.55
C TRP A 425 -5.88 6.89 -9.29
N GLU A 426 -7.00 6.24 -8.99
CA GLU A 426 -8.25 6.91 -8.63
C GLU A 426 -8.08 7.84 -7.44
N PHE A 427 -7.42 7.36 -6.37
CA PHE A 427 -7.15 8.17 -5.18
C PHE A 427 -6.29 9.40 -5.52
N VAL A 428 -5.21 9.21 -6.28
CA VAL A 428 -4.29 10.28 -6.64
C VAL A 428 -4.96 11.32 -7.52
N ILE A 429 -5.72 10.90 -8.54
CA ILE A 429 -6.45 11.82 -9.41
C ILE A 429 -7.53 12.56 -8.64
N ALA A 430 -8.25 11.90 -7.73
CA ALA A 430 -9.24 12.57 -6.88
C ALA A 430 -8.62 13.64 -5.98
N GLU A 431 -7.50 13.34 -5.31
CA GLU A 431 -6.76 14.30 -4.49
C GLU A 431 -6.24 15.49 -5.29
N ASP A 432 -5.74 15.25 -6.51
CA ASP A 432 -5.16 16.26 -7.38
C ASP A 432 -6.24 17.18 -8.00
N VAL A 433 -7.44 16.67 -8.26
CA VAL A 433 -8.53 17.43 -8.92
C VAL A 433 -9.45 18.10 -7.92
N VAL A 434 -9.90 17.36 -6.91
CA VAL A 434 -11.04 17.78 -6.06
C VAL A 434 -10.58 18.62 -4.89
N ILE A 435 -9.37 18.37 -4.37
CA ILE A 435 -8.91 18.99 -3.12
C ILE A 435 -7.87 20.08 -3.40
N ARG A 436 -7.17 20.01 -4.55
CA ARG A 436 -6.00 20.86 -4.83
C ARG A 436 -5.90 21.42 -6.25
N GLY A 437 -6.87 21.07 -7.10
CA GLY A 437 -6.97 21.51 -8.49
C GLY A 437 -7.34 22.97 -8.63
#